data_AF-A0A7C8Z859-F1
#
_entry.id   AF-A0A7C8Z859-F1
#
_cell.length_a   1.000
_cell.length_b   1.000
_cell.length_c   1.000
_cell.angle_alpha   90.00
_cell.angle_beta   90.00
_cell.angle_gamma   90.00
#
_symmetry.space_group_name_H-M   'P 1'
#
loop_
_entity.id
_entity.type
_entity.pdbx_description
1 polymer ?
#
loop_
_entity_poly.entity_id
_entity_poly.type
_entity_poly.pdbx_seq_one_letter_code
_entity_poly.pdbx_strand_id
1 'polypeptide(L)'
;MERLTARINDAKAELSELETDLARAKKGKPPLKDSDGKRNRNLTPEAIQKKILSTKAKIEKYERDMQTKEDLKEIALGTSKINYLDPRITVAWCKRNEVPIEKMFNKSLLAKFSWAMDVDP
;
A
#
# COMPACT_ATOMS: atom_id res chain seq x y z
N MET A 1 -8.55 -11.45 7.19
CA MET A 1 -7.12 -11.22 7.53
C MET A 1 -6.19 -12.13 6.74
N GLU A 2 -6.52 -13.41 6.57
CA GLU A 2 -5.70 -14.44 5.89
C GLU A 2 -5.13 -14.05 4.51
N ARG A 3 -5.90 -13.34 3.67
CA ARG A 3 -5.40 -12.91 2.35
C ARG A 3 -4.30 -11.84 2.43
N LEU A 4 -4.36 -10.95 3.43
CA LEU A 4 -3.35 -9.90 3.63
C LEU A 4 -2.09 -10.49 4.26
N THR A 5 -2.25 -11.38 5.22
CA THR A 5 -1.12 -12.09 5.84
C THR A 5 -0.38 -12.96 4.82
N ALA A 6 -1.10 -13.68 3.95
CA ALA A 6 -0.48 -14.42 2.85
C ALA A 6 0.36 -13.50 1.95
N ARG A 7 -0.19 -12.36 1.51
CA ARG A 7 0.53 -11.38 0.68
C ARG A 7 1.76 -10.77 1.36
N ILE A 8 1.70 -10.55 2.68
CA ILE A 8 2.84 -10.07 3.45
C ILE A 8 3.93 -11.14 3.49
N ASN A 9 3.56 -12.40 3.73
CA ASN A 9 4.50 -13.51 3.76
C ASN A 9 5.16 -13.73 2.39
N ASP A 10 4.39 -13.71 1.31
CA ASP A 10 4.89 -13.82 -0.06
C ASP A 10 5.88 -12.70 -0.38
N ALA A 11 5.54 -11.45 -0.02
CA ALA A 11 6.43 -10.31 -0.24
C ALA A 11 7.71 -10.36 0.62
N LYS A 12 7.63 -10.92 1.84
CA LYS A 12 8.80 -11.14 2.70
C LYS A 12 9.70 -12.25 2.15
N ALA A 13 9.13 -13.30 1.57
CA ALA A 13 9.89 -14.34 0.88
C ALA A 13 10.62 -13.76 -0.34
N GLU A 14 9.92 -13.01 -1.20
CA GLU A 14 10.51 -12.31 -2.36
C GLU A 14 11.65 -11.38 -1.91
N LEU A 15 11.47 -10.65 -0.80
CA LEU A 15 12.49 -9.75 -0.28
C LEU A 15 13.77 -10.50 0.13
N SER A 16 13.63 -11.63 0.83
CA SER A 16 14.76 -12.47 1.25
C SER A 16 15.54 -13.04 0.07
N GLU A 17 14.84 -13.44 -0.99
CA GLU A 17 15.44 -13.91 -2.24
C GLU A 17 16.24 -12.78 -2.92
N LEU A 18 15.63 -11.61 -3.07
CA LEU A 18 16.28 -10.43 -3.67
C LEU A 18 17.53 -9.98 -2.89
N GLU A 19 17.48 -10.01 -1.55
CA GLU A 19 18.64 -9.69 -0.70
C GLU A 19 19.78 -10.71 -0.87
N THR A 20 19.43 -11.99 -1.02
CA THR A 20 20.39 -13.07 -1.30
C THR A 20 21.04 -12.90 -2.67
N ASP A 21 20.25 -12.59 -3.70
CA ASP A 21 20.74 -12.35 -5.05
C ASP A 21 21.61 -11.10 -5.14
N LEU A 22 21.29 -10.04 -4.39
CA LEU A 22 22.12 -8.85 -4.30
C LEU A 22 23.49 -9.17 -3.69
N ALA A 23 23.53 -9.97 -2.61
CA ALA A 23 24.77 -10.40 -1.98
C ALA A 23 25.63 -11.27 -2.91
N ARG A 24 25.00 -12.10 -3.76
CA ARG A 24 25.69 -12.92 -4.77
C ARG A 24 26.21 -12.07 -5.93
N ALA A 25 25.40 -11.15 -6.44
CA ALA A 25 25.77 -10.22 -7.50
C ALA A 25 26.97 -9.35 -7.10
N LYS A 26 27.03 -8.86 -5.85
CA LYS A 26 28.20 -8.14 -5.30
C LYS A 26 29.46 -9.01 -5.24
N LYS A 27 29.33 -10.33 -5.10
CA LYS A 27 30.43 -11.30 -5.10
C LYS A 27 30.76 -11.84 -6.50
N GLY A 28 30.14 -11.30 -7.56
CA GLY A 28 30.34 -11.76 -8.94
C GLY A 28 29.75 -13.15 -9.24
N LYS A 29 28.90 -13.69 -8.36
CA LYS A 29 28.24 -15.00 -8.54
C LYS A 29 26.88 -14.82 -9.22
N PRO A 30 26.46 -15.74 -10.09
CA PRO A 30 25.13 -15.68 -10.70
C PRO A 30 24.03 -15.83 -9.64
N PRO A 31 22.83 -15.27 -9.90
CA PRO A 31 21.66 -15.43 -9.04
C PRO A 31 21.25 -16.91 -8.93
N LEU A 32 20.52 -17.23 -7.87
CA LEU A 32 19.96 -18.56 -7.69
C LEU A 32 18.93 -18.88 -8.80
N LYS A 33 18.66 -20.17 -8.98
CA LYS A 33 17.49 -20.59 -9.75
C LYS A 33 16.27 -20.44 -8.85
N ASP A 34 15.21 -19.84 -9.35
CA ASP A 34 13.92 -19.78 -8.66
C ASP A 34 13.32 -21.19 -8.51
N SER A 35 12.22 -21.33 -7.76
CA SER A 35 11.49 -22.60 -7.60
C SER A 35 11.08 -23.25 -8.92
N ASP A 36 10.91 -22.46 -9.98
CA ASP A 36 10.59 -22.90 -11.35
C ASP A 36 11.83 -23.33 -12.18
N GLY A 37 13.02 -23.38 -11.57
CA GLY A 37 14.26 -23.79 -12.23
C GLY A 37 14.84 -22.78 -13.23
N LYS A 38 14.18 -21.62 -13.41
CA LYS A 38 14.67 -20.52 -14.24
C LYS A 38 15.73 -19.73 -13.48
N ARG A 39 16.83 -19.43 -14.16
CA ARG A 39 17.79 -18.44 -13.65
C ARG A 39 17.12 -17.07 -13.74
N ASN A 40 17.01 -16.39 -12.61
CA ASN A 40 16.59 -15.00 -12.59
C ASN A 40 17.51 -14.22 -13.54
N ARG A 41 16.96 -13.30 -14.35
CA ARG A 41 17.76 -12.49 -15.28
C ARG A 41 18.90 -11.86 -14.48
N ASN A 42 20.13 -11.88 -15.00
CA ASN A 42 21.26 -11.14 -14.43
C ASN A 42 20.91 -9.64 -14.45
N LEU A 43 20.22 -9.19 -13.40
CA LEU A 43 19.91 -7.80 -13.14
C LEU A 43 21.18 -7.17 -12.58
N THR A 44 21.42 -5.91 -12.95
CA THR A 44 22.49 -5.13 -12.33
C THR A 44 22.23 -5.03 -10.82
N PRO A 45 23.28 -4.97 -9.98
CA PRO A 45 23.11 -4.80 -8.53
C PRO A 45 22.19 -3.63 -8.17
N GLU A 46 22.26 -2.53 -8.93
CA GLU A 46 21.39 -1.37 -8.79
C GLU A 46 19.92 -1.67 -9.05
N ALA A 47 19.61 -2.47 -10.08
CA ALA A 47 18.24 -2.87 -10.38
C ALA A 47 17.66 -3.79 -9.28
N ILE A 48 18.48 -4.67 -8.70
CA ILE A 48 18.09 -5.50 -7.55
C ILE A 48 17.84 -4.61 -6.33
N GLN A 49 18.72 -3.65 -6.06
CA GLN A 49 18.56 -2.69 -4.95
C GLN A 49 17.25 -1.89 -5.10
N LYS A 50 16.93 -1.41 -6.31
CA LYS A 50 15.67 -0.70 -6.61
C LYS A 50 14.45 -1.58 -6.36
N LYS A 51 14.50 -2.87 -6.75
CA LYS A 51 13.43 -3.83 -6.46
C LYS A 51 13.26 -4.05 -4.96
N ILE A 52 14.35 -4.24 -4.22
CA ILE A 52 14.32 -4.38 -2.75
C ILE A 52 13.61 -3.18 -2.11
N LEU A 53 13.97 -1.96 -2.50
CA LEU A 53 13.32 -0.75 -1.98
C LEU A 53 11.81 -0.74 -2.29
N SER A 54 11.43 -1.09 -3.52
CA SER A 54 10.01 -1.21 -3.89
C SER A 54 9.28 -2.29 -3.10
N THR A 55 9.91 -3.44 -2.84
CA THR A 55 9.29 -4.55 -2.11
C THR A 55 9.16 -4.22 -0.63
N LYS A 56 10.15 -3.55 -0.02
CA LYS A 56 10.06 -3.03 1.36
C LYS A 56 8.89 -2.04 1.51
N ALA A 57 8.71 -1.12 0.57
CA ALA A 57 7.59 -0.18 0.59
C ALA A 57 6.22 -0.89 0.46
N LYS A 58 6.13 -1.98 -0.33
CA LYS A 58 4.90 -2.79 -0.43
C LYS A 58 4.59 -3.51 0.89
N ILE A 59 5.59 -4.11 1.53
CA ILE A 59 5.44 -4.78 2.83
C ILE A 59 4.90 -3.81 3.87
N GLU A 60 5.55 -2.65 4.01
CA GLU A 60 5.14 -1.62 4.97
C GLU A 60 3.71 -1.13 4.71
N LYS A 61 3.32 -0.98 3.44
CA LYS A 61 1.93 -0.68 3.09
C LYS A 61 0.97 -1.79 3.52
N TYR A 62 1.27 -3.06 3.25
CA TYR A 62 0.38 -4.16 3.62
C TYR A 62 0.28 -4.34 5.14
N GLU A 63 1.36 -4.12 5.88
CA GLU A 63 1.35 -4.15 7.34
C GLU A 63 0.49 -3.02 7.92
N ARG A 64 0.58 -1.80 7.39
CA ARG A 64 -0.33 -0.70 7.73
C ARG A 64 -1.79 -1.03 7.43
N ASP A 65 -2.08 -1.52 6.22
CA ASP A 65 -3.43 -1.89 5.81
C ASP A 65 -4.02 -3.00 6.70
N MET A 66 -3.18 -3.94 7.15
CA MET A 66 -3.57 -5.00 8.08
C MET A 66 -3.89 -4.45 9.46
N GLN A 67 -3.02 -3.58 10.00
CA GLN A 67 -3.24 -2.96 11.30
C GLN A 67 -4.54 -2.15 11.32
N THR A 68 -4.75 -1.29 10.31
CA THR A 68 -5.97 -0.49 10.18
C THR A 68 -7.22 -1.38 10.12
N LYS A 69 -7.15 -2.55 9.47
CA LYS A 69 -8.31 -3.47 9.44
C LYS A 69 -8.59 -4.12 10.78
N GLU A 70 -7.57 -4.45 11.56
CA GLU A 70 -7.77 -5.00 12.90
C GLU A 70 -8.33 -3.93 13.85
N ASP A 71 -7.78 -2.71 13.81
CA ASP A 71 -8.25 -1.60 14.64
C ASP A 71 -9.71 -1.23 14.34
N LEU A 72 -10.14 -1.36 13.08
CA LEU A 72 -11.51 -1.05 12.64
C LEU A 72 -12.47 -2.26 12.66
N LYS A 73 -12.02 -3.42 13.11
CA LYS A 73 -12.79 -4.68 13.04
C LYS A 73 -14.11 -4.62 13.78
N GLU A 74 -14.16 -3.90 14.89
CA GLU A 74 -15.34 -3.79 15.76
C GLU A 74 -16.11 -2.47 15.57
N ILE A 75 -15.64 -1.58 14.68
CA ILE A 75 -16.14 -0.21 14.57
C ILE A 75 -16.79 0.03 13.20
N ALA A 76 -18.08 0.38 13.21
CA ALA A 76 -18.82 0.77 12.01
C ALA A 76 -18.72 2.28 11.74
N LEU A 77 -17.83 2.67 10.81
CA LEU A 77 -17.59 4.09 10.46
C LEU A 77 -18.63 4.73 9.55
N GLY A 78 -19.55 3.94 8.97
CA GLY A 78 -20.47 4.43 7.94
C GLY A 78 -21.45 5.48 8.45
N THR A 79 -22.11 5.22 9.58
CA THR A 79 -23.17 6.09 10.10
C THR A 79 -22.64 7.45 10.52
N SER A 80 -21.53 7.50 11.26
CA SER A 80 -20.87 8.74 11.68
C SER A 80 -20.46 9.58 10.48
N LYS A 81 -19.78 8.95 9.51
CA LYS A 81 -19.33 9.59 8.28
C LYS A 81 -20.44 10.17 7.41
N ILE A 82 -21.61 9.54 7.38
CA ILE A 82 -22.70 9.91 6.47
C ILE A 82 -23.66 10.92 7.10
N ASN A 83 -23.84 10.88 8.42
CA ASN A 83 -24.94 11.58 9.10
C ASN A 83 -24.48 12.54 10.21
N TYR A 84 -23.30 12.36 10.78
CA TYR A 84 -22.88 13.08 11.98
C TYR A 84 -21.61 13.93 11.80
N LEU A 85 -20.84 13.69 10.74
CA LEU A 85 -19.69 14.52 10.38
C LEU A 85 -20.08 15.53 9.31
N ASP A 86 -19.69 16.80 9.49
CA ASP A 86 -19.85 17.82 8.46
C ASP A 86 -18.88 17.52 7.30
N PRO A 87 -19.38 17.21 6.09
CA PRO A 87 -18.54 16.84 4.96
C PRO A 87 -17.57 17.95 4.56
N ARG A 88 -17.87 19.22 4.85
CA ARG A 88 -17.01 20.38 4.55
C ARG A 88 -15.67 20.30 5.27
N ILE A 89 -15.65 19.76 6.49
CA ILE A 89 -14.41 19.54 7.25
C ILE A 89 -13.49 18.57 6.49
N THR A 90 -14.06 17.48 5.98
CA THR A 90 -13.29 16.48 5.21
C THR A 90 -12.84 17.05 3.87
N VAL A 91 -13.69 17.82 3.18
CA VAL A 91 -13.35 18.47 1.91
C VAL A 91 -12.19 19.47 2.08
N ALA A 92 -12.28 20.37 3.07
CA ALA A 92 -11.22 21.34 3.37
C ALA A 92 -9.90 20.64 3.68
N TRP A 93 -9.94 19.60 4.53
CA TRP A 93 -8.75 18.79 4.83
C TRP A 93 -8.15 18.13 3.59
N CYS A 94 -8.99 17.59 2.69
CA CYS A 94 -8.52 16.99 1.43
C CYS A 94 -7.85 18.01 0.52
N LYS A 95 -8.43 19.21 0.38
CA LYS A 95 -7.83 20.30 -0.41
C LYS A 95 -6.50 20.75 0.17
N ARG A 96 -6.44 20.95 1.49
CA ARG A 96 -5.22 21.42 2.19
C ARG A 96 -4.05 20.44 2.11
N ASN A 97 -4.33 19.14 2.08
CA ASN A 97 -3.32 18.08 2.08
C ASN A 97 -3.16 17.39 0.71
N GLU A 98 -3.75 17.95 -0.35
CA GLU A 98 -3.72 17.39 -1.71
C GLU A 98 -4.16 15.92 -1.78
N VAL A 99 -5.14 15.55 -0.96
CA VAL A 99 -5.71 14.20 -0.93
C VAL A 99 -6.89 14.11 -1.89
N PRO A 100 -6.90 13.16 -2.84
CA PRO A 100 -8.04 12.95 -3.73
C PRO A 100 -9.32 12.63 -2.94
N ILE A 101 -10.37 13.41 -3.16
CA ILE A 101 -11.63 13.32 -2.39
C ILE A 101 -12.32 11.96 -2.59
N GLU A 102 -12.08 11.28 -3.71
CA GLU A 102 -12.57 9.94 -4.04
C GLU A 102 -12.03 8.86 -3.11
N LYS A 103 -10.91 9.12 -2.42
CA LYS A 103 -10.40 8.25 -1.36
C LYS A 103 -11.25 8.35 -0.08
N MET A 104 -11.88 9.50 0.15
CA MET A 104 -12.71 9.74 1.32
C MET A 104 -14.19 9.46 1.03
N PHE A 105 -14.74 9.90 -0.09
CA PHE A 105 -16.15 9.71 -0.44
C PHE A 105 -16.28 8.92 -1.75
N ASN A 106 -17.11 7.88 -1.73
CA ASN A 106 -17.47 7.17 -2.97
C ASN A 106 -18.41 8.03 -3.84
N LYS A 107 -18.66 7.60 -5.08
CA LYS A 107 -19.50 8.35 -6.04
C LYS A 107 -20.86 8.78 -5.46
N SER A 108 -21.52 7.90 -4.70
CA SER A 108 -22.82 8.18 -4.09
C SER A 108 -22.73 9.27 -3.01
N LEU A 109 -21.68 9.25 -2.19
CA LEU A 109 -21.45 10.27 -1.16
C LEU A 109 -21.01 11.60 -1.76
N LEU A 110 -20.23 11.59 -2.84
CA LEU A 110 -19.88 12.81 -3.57
C LEU A 110 -21.14 13.50 -4.13
N ALA A 111 -22.08 12.73 -4.69
CA ALA A 111 -23.35 13.27 -5.16
C ALA A 111 -24.21 13.82 -4.00
N LYS A 112 -24.24 13.13 -2.86
CA LYS A 112 -24.97 13.58 -1.65
C LYS A 112 -24.38 14.87 -1.06
N PHE A 113 -23.06 15.01 -1.08
CA PHE A 113 -22.33 16.12 -0.47
C PHE A 113 -21.81 17.15 -1.50
N SER A 114 -22.45 17.23 -2.67
CA SER A 114 -22.05 18.17 -3.73
C SER A 114 -21.99 19.62 -3.25
N TRP A 115 -22.94 20.02 -2.40
CA TRP A 115 -23.00 21.34 -1.76
C TRP A 115 -21.79 21.67 -0.86
N ALA A 116 -21.02 20.67 -0.43
CA ALA A 116 -19.84 20.85 0.42
C ALA A 116 -18.54 21.01 -0.36
N MET A 117 -18.56 20.83 -1.69
CA MET A 117 -17.35 20.78 -2.52
C MET A 117 -16.68 22.14 -2.75
N ASP A 118 -17.45 23.22 -2.66
CA ASP A 118 -16.97 24.59 -2.95
C ASP A 118 -16.27 25.25 -1.75
N VAL A 119 -16.08 24.53 -0.65
CA VAL A 119 -15.44 25.05 0.56
C VAL A 119 -13.94 25.29 0.37
N ASP A 120 -13.45 26.43 0.84
CA ASP A 120 -12.03 26.78 0.81
C ASP A 120 -11.15 25.87 1.70
N PRO A 121 -9.84 25.73 1.41
CA PRO A 121 -8.94 24.82 2.12
C PRO A 121 -8.70 25.09 3.61
#